data_AF-A0A5E4KLT5-F1
#
_entry.id   AF-A0A5E4KLT5-F1
#
_cell.length_a   1.000
_cell.length_b   1.000
_cell.length_c   1.000
_cell.angle_alpha   90.00
_cell.angle_beta   90.00
_cell.angle_gamma   90.00
#
_symmetry.space_group_name_H-M   'P 1'
#
loop_
_entity.id
_entity.type
_entity.pdbx_description
1 polymer ?
#
loop_
_entity_poly.entity_id
_entity_poly.type
_entity_poly.pdbx_seq_one_letter_code
_entity_poly.pdbx_strand_id
1 'polypeptide(L)' 'MKTDEVRHYLKTGKHIKKCNKDGEIGIIQSEIGDARIRFVYTVRSGTIYILTIEE' A
#
# COMPACT_ATOMS: atom_id res chain seq x y z
N MET A 1 10.92 8.43 -3.18
CA MET A 1 10.09 7.84 -4.25
C MET A 1 9.27 8.93 -4.92
N LYS A 2 9.13 8.89 -6.24
CA LYS A 2 8.22 9.78 -6.96
C LYS A 2 6.79 9.30 -6.78
N THR A 3 5.81 10.22 -6.79
CA THR A 3 4.39 9.89 -6.58
C THR A 3 3.86 8.84 -7.57
N ASP A 4 4.38 8.84 -8.80
CA ASP A 4 3.97 7.86 -9.83
C ASP A 4 4.49 6.45 -9.54
N GLU A 5 5.67 6.30 -8.93
CA GLU A 5 6.20 5.00 -8.50
C GLU A 5 5.37 4.43 -7.36
N VAL A 6 5.04 5.25 -6.35
CA VAL A 6 4.15 4.85 -5.24
C VAL A 6 2.80 4.38 -5.81
N ARG A 7 2.24 5.13 -6.75
CA ARG A 7 0.98 4.77 -7.41
C ARG A 7 1.09 3.46 -8.18
N HIS A 8 2.21 3.23 -8.87
CA HIS A 8 2.46 1.96 -9.56
C HIS A 8 2.49 0.79 -8.57
N TYR A 9 3.27 0.87 -7.50
CA TYR A 9 3.39 -0.19 -6.50
C TYR A 9 2.07 -0.48 -5.77
N LEU A 10 1.27 0.55 -5.47
CA LEU A 10 -0.05 0.36 -4.87
C LEU A 10 -1.04 -0.32 -5.83
N LYS A 11 -0.89 -0.14 -7.16
CA LYS A 11 -1.76 -0.76 -8.17
C LYS A 11 -1.36 -2.19 -8.50
N THR A 12 -0.06 -2.49 -8.54
CA THR A 12 0.46 -3.81 -8.97
C THR A 12 0.83 -4.71 -7.80
N GLY A 13 0.98 -4.15 -6.60
CA GLY A 13 1.35 -4.89 -5.40
C GLY A 13 0.30 -5.92 -4.97
N LYS A 14 0.77 -6.97 -4.32
CA LYS A 14 -0.07 -8.02 -3.75
C LYS A 14 -0.74 -7.51 -2.48
N HIS A 15 -2.06 -7.62 -2.41
CA HIS A 15 -2.79 -7.40 -1.17
C HIS A 15 -2.50 -8.55 -0.20
N ILE A 16 -1.74 -8.26 0.86
CA ILE A 16 -1.53 -9.18 1.99
C ILE A 16 -2.74 -9.11 2.94
N LYS A 17 -3.27 -7.90 3.12
CA LYS A 17 -4.51 -7.64 3.85
C LYS A 17 -5.33 -6.59 3.10
N LYS A 18 -6.58 -6.91 2.76
CA LYS A 18 -7.51 -5.94 2.17
C LYS A 18 -8.17 -5.11 3.26
N CYS A 19 -8.36 -3.83 2.97
CA CYS A 19 -9.24 -2.94 3.73
C CYS A 19 -10.66 -3.15 3.17
N ASN A 20 -11.58 -3.74 3.95
CA ASN A 20 -12.94 -4.03 3.50
C ASN A 20 -13.94 -2.97 3.97
N LYS A 21 -13.59 -2.18 4.98
CA LYS A 21 -14.40 -1.08 5.52
C LYS A 21 -13.56 0.17 5.72
N ASP A 22 -14.21 1.33 5.63
CA ASP A 22 -13.59 2.62 5.90
C ASP A 22 -12.91 2.62 7.28
N GLY A 23 -11.63 2.98 7.32
CA GLY A 23 -10.83 2.98 8.53
C GLY A 23 -10.13 1.69 8.90
N GLU A 24 -10.37 0.60 8.20
CA GLU A 24 -9.59 -0.61 8.41
C GLU A 24 -8.16 -0.43 7.90
N ILE A 25 -7.24 -1.20 8.49
CA ILE A 25 -5.85 -1.27 8.04
C ILE A 25 -5.75 -2.35 6.97
N GLY A 26 -5.28 -1.96 5.79
CA GLY A 26 -4.83 -2.83 4.72
C GLY A 26 -3.30 -2.85 4.62
N ILE A 27 -2.80 -3.89 3.96
CA ILE A 27 -1.37 -4.05 3.65
C ILE A 27 -1.24 -4.48 2.19
N ILE A 28 -0.51 -3.69 1.42
CA ILE A 28 -0.06 -4.04 0.06
C ILE A 28 1.44 -4.27 0.12
N GLN A 29 1.90 -5.35 -0.49
CA GLN A 29 3.31 -5.67 -0.61
C GLN A 29 3.72 -5.64 -2.09
N SER A 30 4.82 -4.98 -2.39
CA SER A 30 5.43 -4.96 -3.71
C SER A 30 6.84 -5.55 -3.62
N GLU A 31 7.23 -6.29 -4.64
CA GLU A 31 8.57 -6.86 -4.79
C GLU A 31 9.28 -6.09 -5.91
N ILE A 32 10.43 -5.49 -5.61
CA ILE A 32 11.20 -4.65 -6.52
C ILE A 32 12.64 -5.16 -6.51
N GLY A 33 12.99 -5.96 -7.51
CA GLY A 33 14.24 -6.73 -7.46
C GLY A 33 14.23 -7.65 -6.23
N ASP A 34 15.27 -7.56 -5.41
CA ASP A 34 15.39 -8.33 -4.16
C ASP A 34 14.76 -7.62 -2.94
N ALA A 35 14.26 -6.40 -3.11
CA ALA A 35 13.64 -5.63 -2.03
C ALA A 35 12.13 -5.91 -1.93
N ARG A 36 11.61 -5.92 -0.70
CA ARG A 36 10.20 -6.21 -0.42
C ARG A 36 9.55 -5.11 0.38
N ILE A 37 8.97 -4.15 -0.33
CA ILE A 37 8.32 -3.00 0.29
C ILE A 37 6.89 -3.35 0.70
N ARG A 38 6.51 -3.05 1.95
CA ARG A 38 5.13 -3.11 2.44
C ARG A 38 4.58 -1.72 2.71
N PHE A 39 3.41 -1.46 2.16
CA PHE A 39 2.62 -0.27 2.40
C PHE A 39 1.51 -0.63 3.37
N VAL A 40 1.58 -0.08 4.59
CA VAL A 40 0.49 -0.13 5.55
C VAL A 40 -0.40 1.07 5.29
N TYR A 41 -1.68 0.84 4.98
CA TYR A 41 -2.59 1.90 4.58
C TYR A 41 -3.95 1.78 5.24
N THR A 42 -4.70 2.87 5.22
CA THR A 42 -6.14 2.87 5.48
C THR A 42 -6.88 3.62 4.38
N VAL A 43 -8.16 3.33 4.21
CA VAL A 43 -9.04 4.09 3.32
C VAL A 43 -9.98 4.91 4.19
N ARG A 44 -10.00 6.23 3.97
CA ARG A 44 -10.92 7.16 4.63
C ARG A 44 -11.59 8.03 3.57
N SER A 45 -12.92 7.98 3.50
CA SER A 45 -13.73 8.78 2.56
C SER A 45 -13.24 8.67 1.11
N GLY A 46 -12.93 7.44 0.67
CA GLY A 46 -12.44 7.16 -0.69
C GLY A 46 -10.97 7.57 -0.95
N THR A 47 -10.27 8.10 0.05
CA THR A 47 -8.84 8.45 -0.04
C THR A 47 -7.99 7.39 0.65
N ILE A 48 -6.94 6.93 -0.03
CA ILE A 48 -5.94 6.02 0.53
C ILE A 48 -4.91 6.84 1.30
N TYR A 49 -4.73 6.53 2.58
CA TYR A 49 -3.69 7.10 3.42
C TYR A 49 -2.63 6.05 3.70
N ILE A 50 -1.38 6.33 3.34
CA ILE A 50 -0.24 5.49 3.71
C ILE A 50 0.18 5.88 5.12
N LEU A 51 0.07 4.93 6.06
CA LEU A 51 0.39 5.13 7.47
C LEU A 51 1.89 4.94 7.71
N THR A 52 2.46 3.89 7.11
CA THR A 52 3.90 3.62 7.13
C THR A 52 4.31 2.78 5.92
N ILE A 53 5.61 2.82 5.62
CA ILE A 53 6.27 2.01 4.60
C ILE A 53 7.36 1.21 5.31
N GLU A 54 7.33 -0.10 5.14
CA GLU A 54 8.34 -1.03 5.68
C GLU A 54 9.14 -1.63 4.52
N GLU A 55 10.46 -1.77 4.67
CA GLU A 55 11.36 -2.44 3.72
C GLU A 55 11.72 -3.86 4.18
#